data_AF-A0AAU9K2G9-F1
#
_entry.id   AF-A0AAU9K2G9-F1
#
_cell.length_a   1.000
_cell.length_b   1.000
_cell.length_c   1.000
_cell.angle_alpha   90.00
_cell.angle_beta   90.00
_cell.angle_gamma   90.00
#
_symmetry.space_group_name_H-M   'P 1'
#
loop_
_entity.id
_entity.type
_entity.pdbx_description
1 polymer ?
#
loop_
_entity_poly.entity_id
_entity_poly.type
_entity_poly.pdbx_seq_one_letter_code
_entity_poly.pdbx_strand_id
1 'polypeptide(L)'
;MIEINLLLTEIIDNNLWINKISMDNSEIFNLTAPATARWKKDSINATHISFNLANHRIIRQMVSTQDASKFLNSSVTQGDETQRVSKIEELKEVSSQLVFLRKRHDRNKADNGVYDNVLEKLKKELEQTEKMEARTGLKLDTMKEKAKEMEDRLREFKKKQDDAEMTRKAYEHIIERMKMTKINLEKRSLSLNKSLKNGQQTLREELDKQRRTREAKIQTKEALKNLEAYASREKSEKQEKLDIIEKDVKQKQETSRKREERFYRQLEIAEAAANEDRNMRALQMREGLLCHRLWFIYLQKKLKYEMERSSSIEEAFQQVRSITGLNDAQEMVEKYLTREQIYGDLMETINDSKQKIADYIQRNDEILEKINSLEMTKLEGNNPAKQMSQEATKSFQEISVEKDRLRRIRSVYENIKIWAGKNLRKLGGKPVNPDSKLIDQVITIKDKVKEALKRIKENNQTIISPNVAYPKNLTDLLPEKNLYRIRLLSSDLNQTEEDEGKLMQSLAQNNETPDIIARSQKSALANKP
;
A
#
# COMPACT_ATOMS: atom_id res chain seq x y z
N MET A 1 -11.48 32.17 -6.25
CA MET A 1 -10.86 32.92 -7.37
C MET A 1 -11.70 34.10 -7.87
N ILE A 2 -12.99 34.20 -7.53
CA ILE A 2 -13.84 35.34 -7.94
C ILE A 2 -13.75 36.53 -6.96
N GLU A 3 -13.43 36.30 -5.68
CA GLU A 3 -13.27 37.38 -4.68
C GLU A 3 -11.92 38.10 -4.71
N ILE A 4 -10.92 37.59 -5.42
CA ILE A 4 -9.60 38.27 -5.56
C ILE A 4 -9.65 39.37 -6.64
N ASN A 5 -10.59 39.30 -7.58
CA ASN A 5 -10.73 40.30 -8.63
C ASN A 5 -11.46 41.58 -8.17
N LEU A 6 -12.27 41.53 -7.10
CA LEU A 6 -12.95 42.71 -6.57
C LEU A 6 -12.02 43.61 -5.73
N LEU A 7 -11.00 43.04 -5.08
CA LEU A 7 -10.01 43.82 -4.31
C LEU A 7 -8.90 44.43 -5.18
N LEU A 8 -8.70 43.93 -6.41
CA LEU A 8 -7.73 44.51 -7.35
C LEU A 8 -8.29 45.72 -8.11
N THR A 9 -9.61 45.82 -8.26
CA THR A 9 -10.25 47.00 -8.88
C THR A 9 -10.29 48.22 -7.96
N GLU A 10 -10.43 48.04 -6.63
CA GLU A 10 -10.41 49.17 -5.66
C GLU A 10 -9.01 49.80 -5.45
N ILE A 11 -7.93 49.08 -5.80
CA ILE A 11 -6.55 49.59 -5.68
C ILE A 11 -6.12 50.39 -6.92
N ILE A 12 -6.77 50.17 -8.07
CA ILE A 12 -6.47 50.90 -9.31
C ILE A 12 -7.17 52.26 -9.33
N ASP A 13 -8.36 52.39 -8.76
CA ASP A 13 -9.08 53.67 -8.72
C ASP A 13 -8.49 54.69 -7.71
N ASN A 14 -7.78 54.22 -6.68
CA ASN A 14 -7.14 55.11 -5.70
C ASN A 14 -5.75 55.63 -6.14
N ASN A 15 -5.15 55.09 -7.21
CA ASN A 15 -3.87 55.58 -7.73
C ASN A 15 -4.01 56.60 -8.88
N LEU A 16 -5.23 56.87 -9.35
CA LEU A 16 -5.52 57.89 -10.37
C LEU A 16 -5.73 59.30 -9.80
N TRP A 17 -5.72 59.46 -8.47
CA TRP A 17 -5.96 60.76 -7.81
C TRP A 17 -4.70 61.51 -7.33
N ILE A 18 -3.49 60.96 -7.55
CA ILE A 18 -2.23 61.59 -7.08
C ILE A 18 -1.46 62.33 -8.18
N ASN A 19 -1.88 62.26 -9.45
CA ASN A 19 -1.21 62.96 -10.57
C ASN A 19 -1.97 64.17 -11.13
N LYS A 20 -2.78 64.86 -10.31
CA LYS A 20 -3.54 66.04 -10.77
C LYS A 20 -3.50 67.22 -9.80
N ILE A 21 -2.32 67.56 -9.28
CA ILE A 21 -2.05 68.85 -8.63
C ILE A 21 -0.68 69.35 -9.07
N SER A 22 -0.61 69.84 -10.31
CA SER A 22 0.43 70.78 -10.77
C SER A 22 -0.07 71.33 -12.09
N MET A 23 -0.10 72.66 -12.21
CA MET A 23 -0.61 73.43 -13.36
C MET A 23 -2.11 73.71 -13.30
N ASP A 24 -2.51 74.72 -12.54
CA ASP A 24 -2.82 76.05 -13.11
C ASP A 24 -3.26 77.02 -12.00
N ASN A 25 -3.05 78.31 -12.27
CA ASN A 25 -3.42 79.52 -11.51
C ASN A 25 -2.36 80.09 -10.56
N SER A 26 -1.50 80.94 -11.11
CA SER A 26 -1.75 82.39 -10.99
C SER A 26 -0.83 83.17 -11.93
N GLU A 27 -1.37 83.55 -13.09
CA GLU A 27 -1.08 84.86 -13.68
C GLU A 27 -1.51 85.94 -12.67
N ILE A 28 -0.63 86.90 -12.38
CA ILE A 28 -0.94 88.31 -12.05
C ILE A 28 0.42 89.05 -11.94
N PHE A 29 0.56 90.02 -12.85
CA PHE A 29 1.50 91.14 -12.93
C PHE A 29 2.90 90.99 -13.57
N ASN A 30 2.93 91.58 -14.77
CA ASN A 30 4.03 92.02 -15.62
C ASN A 30 4.97 93.06 -14.98
N LEU A 31 6.08 93.30 -15.70
CA LEU A 31 7.07 94.39 -15.67
C LEU A 31 8.39 93.97 -14.97
N THR A 32 9.59 94.06 -15.55
CA THR A 32 10.11 94.73 -16.75
C THR A 32 11.54 94.24 -17.01
N ALA A 33 11.94 94.19 -18.28
CA ALA A 33 13.29 93.86 -18.76
C ALA A 33 14.36 94.88 -18.31
N PRO A 34 15.66 94.53 -18.33
CA PRO A 34 16.74 95.50 -18.20
C PRO A 34 17.01 96.14 -19.56
N ALA A 35 16.42 97.32 -19.79
CA ALA A 35 16.79 98.17 -20.92
C ALA A 35 17.96 99.09 -20.54
N THR A 36 19.12 98.81 -21.10
CA THR A 36 20.24 99.75 -21.22
C THR A 36 19.82 100.97 -22.07
N ALA A 37 19.68 102.14 -21.45
CA ALA A 37 19.68 103.45 -22.11
C ALA A 37 20.22 104.48 -21.10
N ARG A 38 21.47 104.93 -21.25
CA ARG A 38 21.87 106.14 -21.99
C ARG A 38 21.11 107.39 -21.55
N TRP A 39 21.62 108.03 -20.50
CA TRP A 39 21.16 109.33 -20.02
C TRP A 39 21.51 110.41 -21.05
N LYS A 40 20.48 110.90 -21.75
CA LYS A 40 20.49 112.23 -22.37
C LYS A 40 20.34 113.27 -21.27
N LYS A 41 21.15 114.31 -21.43
CA LYS A 41 21.30 115.50 -20.61
C LYS A 41 20.56 116.60 -21.36
N ASP A 42 19.42 117.04 -20.86
CA ASP A 42 18.67 118.22 -21.33
C ASP A 42 17.76 118.63 -20.16
N SER A 43 18.06 119.72 -19.46
CA SER A 43 17.65 121.09 -19.78
C SER A 43 16.20 121.38 -19.37
N ILE A 44 16.05 122.28 -18.39
CA ILE A 44 14.93 123.21 -18.07
C ILE A 44 15.42 123.93 -16.80
N ASN A 45 15.91 125.17 -16.86
CA ASN A 45 15.22 126.46 -17.04
C ASN A 45 14.48 126.99 -15.80
N ALA A 46 14.68 128.30 -15.59
CA ALA A 46 14.05 129.25 -14.67
C ALA A 46 14.66 129.27 -13.24
N THR A 47 15.21 130.35 -12.71
CA THR A 47 14.92 131.80 -12.86
C THR A 47 16.20 132.60 -12.55
N HIS A 48 16.67 133.47 -13.44
CA HIS A 48 16.44 134.92 -13.44
C HIS A 48 16.55 135.62 -12.07
N ILE A 49 17.78 135.98 -11.67
CA ILE A 49 18.05 137.24 -10.97
C ILE A 49 19.20 137.92 -11.71
N SER A 50 18.83 138.93 -12.48
CA SER A 50 19.72 139.93 -13.06
C SER A 50 20.32 140.79 -11.96
N PHE A 51 21.65 140.85 -11.89
CA PHE A 51 22.33 141.99 -11.27
C PHE A 51 23.48 142.46 -12.17
N ASN A 52 23.27 143.65 -12.72
CA ASN A 52 24.29 144.51 -13.31
C ASN A 52 25.50 144.64 -12.37
N LEU A 53 26.71 144.50 -12.89
CA LEU A 53 27.87 145.20 -12.34
C LEU A 53 28.92 145.48 -13.44
N ALA A 54 28.50 146.22 -14.47
CA ALA A 54 29.41 147.12 -15.16
C ALA A 54 29.74 148.27 -14.20
N ASN A 55 30.82 148.13 -13.42
CA ASN A 55 31.65 149.19 -12.83
C ASN A 55 32.54 148.60 -11.73
N HIS A 56 33.70 148.04 -12.11
CA HIS A 56 34.90 148.02 -11.27
C HIS A 56 36.16 147.80 -12.12
N ARG A 57 36.32 148.67 -13.12
CA ARG A 57 37.64 149.16 -13.50
C ARG A 57 38.05 150.19 -12.45
N ILE A 58 39.34 150.24 -12.14
CA ILE A 58 40.01 151.15 -11.20
C ILE A 58 40.17 150.51 -9.82
N ILE A 59 41.44 150.39 -9.41
CA ILE A 59 41.99 149.79 -8.17
C ILE A 59 42.49 148.34 -8.30
N ARG A 60 43.29 148.07 -9.34
CA ARG A 60 44.40 147.08 -9.29
C ARG A 60 45.46 147.36 -10.36
N GLN A 61 45.90 148.61 -10.43
CA GLN A 61 47.06 149.02 -11.24
C GLN A 61 47.69 150.32 -10.71
N MET A 62 47.87 150.40 -9.40
CA MET A 62 48.92 151.21 -8.80
C MET A 62 49.82 150.26 -8.01
N VAL A 63 51.11 150.57 -8.00
CA VAL A 63 52.22 149.80 -7.45
C VAL A 63 52.86 148.81 -8.45
N SER A 64 53.47 149.39 -9.49
CA SER A 64 54.84 149.03 -9.84
C SER A 64 55.53 150.25 -10.44
N THR A 65 56.46 150.79 -9.66
CA THR A 65 57.74 151.38 -10.07
C THR A 65 57.78 152.70 -10.86
N GLN A 66 58.35 153.69 -10.16
CA GLN A 66 59.44 154.58 -10.61
C GLN A 66 59.12 155.59 -11.71
N ASP A 67 58.96 156.87 -11.33
CA ASP A 67 60.05 157.80 -11.61
C ASP A 67 59.98 159.07 -10.74
N ALA A 68 61.13 159.47 -10.24
CA ALA A 68 61.37 160.64 -9.40
C ALA A 68 62.08 161.69 -10.25
N SER A 69 61.34 162.63 -10.84
CA SER A 69 61.89 163.90 -11.30
C SER A 69 60.77 164.91 -11.53
N LYS A 70 61.05 166.18 -11.23
CA LYS A 70 60.14 167.34 -11.20
C LYS A 70 59.52 167.67 -9.84
N PHE A 71 60.34 167.53 -8.80
CA PHE A 71 60.60 168.66 -7.92
C PHE A 71 61.19 169.85 -8.73
N LEU A 72 60.88 171.07 -8.28
CA LEU A 72 61.47 172.36 -8.65
C LEU A 72 60.98 173.02 -9.96
N ASN A 73 60.15 174.05 -9.79
CA ASN A 73 60.43 175.44 -10.21
C ASN A 73 59.26 176.34 -9.76
N SER A 74 59.48 177.14 -8.71
CA SER A 74 59.77 178.59 -8.75
C SER A 74 58.47 179.42 -8.74
N SER A 75 58.06 180.04 -7.64
CA SER A 75 58.59 181.29 -7.06
C SER A 75 58.61 182.47 -8.03
N VAL A 76 58.32 183.67 -7.49
CA VAL A 76 58.46 185.04 -8.06
C VAL A 76 57.18 185.47 -8.83
N THR A 77 56.30 186.39 -8.42
CA THR A 77 56.35 187.65 -7.65
C THR A 77 57.43 188.65 -8.08
N GLN A 78 57.10 189.49 -9.07
CA GLN A 78 57.40 190.93 -9.22
C GLN A 78 56.60 191.39 -10.45
N GLY A 79 55.74 192.42 -10.41
CA GLY A 79 55.97 193.75 -9.82
C GLY A 79 56.64 194.61 -10.90
N ASP A 80 55.88 195.30 -11.73
CA ASP A 80 55.49 196.72 -11.55
C ASP A 80 56.63 197.71 -11.75
N GLU A 81 56.52 198.55 -12.78
CA GLU A 81 56.92 199.96 -12.87
C GLU A 81 56.15 200.54 -14.09
N THR A 82 55.40 201.63 -14.09
CA THR A 82 55.07 202.65 -13.08
C THR A 82 53.79 203.37 -13.52
N GLN A 83 52.87 203.54 -12.57
CA GLN A 83 51.95 204.68 -12.50
C GLN A 83 52.75 205.97 -12.32
N ARG A 84 52.32 207.03 -13.01
CA ARG A 84 52.58 208.41 -12.62
C ARG A 84 51.51 208.80 -11.59
N VAL A 85 51.94 209.20 -10.38
CA VAL A 85 51.27 210.24 -9.55
C VAL A 85 50.00 209.83 -8.75
N SER A 86 50.03 210.16 -7.44
CA SER A 86 48.91 210.51 -6.50
C SER A 86 48.39 209.47 -5.47
N LYS A 87 48.27 209.92 -4.21
CA LYS A 87 48.22 209.17 -2.92
C LYS A 87 46.83 208.72 -2.41
N ILE A 88 45.76 208.76 -3.21
CA ILE A 88 44.37 208.67 -2.69
C ILE A 88 43.59 207.41 -3.14
N GLU A 89 44.06 206.65 -4.11
CA GLU A 89 43.34 205.46 -4.63
C GLU A 89 43.70 204.11 -3.97
N GLU A 90 44.90 203.95 -3.40
CA GLU A 90 45.39 202.69 -2.79
C GLU A 90 44.52 202.18 -1.61
N LEU A 91 43.88 203.09 -0.86
CA LEU A 91 43.06 202.75 0.31
C LEU A 91 41.73 202.06 -0.05
N LYS A 92 41.20 202.27 -1.26
CA LYS A 92 39.97 201.61 -1.71
C LYS A 92 40.23 200.20 -2.25
N GLU A 93 41.36 199.96 -2.91
CA GLU A 93 41.66 198.67 -3.53
C GLU A 93 41.97 197.58 -2.48
N VAL A 94 42.74 197.91 -1.45
CA VAL A 94 43.06 197.00 -0.32
C VAL A 94 41.79 196.56 0.43
N SER A 95 40.78 197.44 0.54
CA SER A 95 39.51 197.10 1.18
C SER A 95 38.68 196.09 0.37
N SER A 96 38.78 196.10 -0.96
CA SER A 96 38.05 195.17 -1.83
C SER A 96 38.66 193.75 -1.82
N GLN A 97 39.99 193.65 -1.75
CA GLN A 97 40.71 192.38 -1.72
C GLN A 97 40.47 191.61 -0.40
N LEU A 98 40.37 192.31 0.73
CA LEU A 98 40.02 191.72 2.04
C LEU A 98 38.59 191.14 2.08
N VAL A 99 37.62 191.80 1.44
CA VAL A 99 36.24 191.30 1.35
C VAL A 99 36.17 190.02 0.50
N PHE A 100 36.95 189.93 -0.57
CA PHE A 100 37.01 188.74 -1.42
C PHE A 100 37.63 187.53 -0.70
N LEU A 101 38.70 187.75 0.06
CA LEU A 101 39.35 186.72 0.89
C LEU A 101 38.41 186.18 1.96
N ARG A 102 37.65 187.05 2.65
CA ARG A 102 36.65 186.62 3.64
C ARG A 102 35.55 185.77 2.99
N LYS A 103 34.99 186.20 1.85
CA LYS A 103 34.01 185.41 1.09
C LYS A 103 34.54 184.04 0.66
N ARG A 104 35.82 183.96 0.26
CA ARG A 104 36.45 182.70 -0.14
C ARG A 104 36.67 181.78 1.06
N HIS A 105 37.09 182.33 2.20
CA HIS A 105 37.20 181.57 3.45
C HIS A 105 35.84 181.04 3.92
N ASP A 106 34.80 181.86 3.86
CA ASP A 106 33.45 181.46 4.28
C ASP A 106 32.88 180.37 3.36
N ARG A 107 33.15 180.42 2.05
CA ARG A 107 32.80 179.33 1.11
C ARG A 107 33.56 178.04 1.43
N ASN A 108 34.88 178.11 1.61
CA ASN A 108 35.68 176.92 1.95
C ASN A 108 35.25 176.31 3.30
N LYS A 109 34.85 177.14 4.28
CA LYS A 109 34.33 176.66 5.56
C LYS A 109 32.97 175.97 5.39
N ALA A 110 32.10 176.51 4.54
CA ALA A 110 30.83 175.87 4.20
C ALA A 110 31.04 174.53 3.47
N ASP A 111 31.93 174.49 2.48
CA ASP A 111 32.26 173.28 1.73
C ASP A 111 32.91 172.22 2.63
N ASN A 112 33.84 172.60 3.50
CA ASN A 112 34.40 171.70 4.52
C ASN A 112 33.33 171.16 5.47
N GLY A 113 32.37 171.99 5.88
CA GLY A 113 31.22 171.52 6.67
C GLY A 113 30.35 170.51 5.91
N VAL A 114 30.20 170.66 4.59
CA VAL A 114 29.52 169.65 3.75
C VAL A 114 30.34 168.37 3.67
N TYR A 115 31.66 168.47 3.47
CA TYR A 115 32.54 167.29 3.44
C TYR A 115 32.58 166.56 4.78
N ASP A 116 32.59 167.27 5.90
CA ASP A 116 32.50 166.68 7.24
C ASP A 116 31.17 165.95 7.44
N ASN A 117 30.05 166.55 7.02
CA ASN A 117 28.74 165.90 7.04
C ASN A 117 28.68 164.65 6.15
N VAL A 118 29.34 164.66 4.99
CA VAL A 118 29.44 163.50 4.09
C VAL A 118 30.34 162.42 4.70
N LEU A 119 31.47 162.81 5.30
CA LEU A 119 32.35 161.89 6.02
C LEU A 119 31.65 161.25 7.21
N GLU A 120 30.84 162.01 7.95
CA GLU A 120 30.07 161.47 9.07
C GLU A 120 28.96 160.52 8.59
N LYS A 121 28.30 160.82 7.46
CA LYS A 121 27.35 159.90 6.82
C LYS A 121 28.03 158.62 6.35
N LEU A 122 29.16 158.72 5.65
CA LEU A 122 29.92 157.56 5.19
C LEU A 122 30.46 156.73 6.35
N LYS A 123 30.88 157.35 7.47
CA LYS A 123 31.25 156.63 8.70
C LYS A 123 30.06 155.88 9.30
N LYS A 124 28.88 156.50 9.36
CA LYS A 124 27.65 155.86 9.84
C LYS A 124 27.21 154.72 8.93
N GLU A 125 27.31 154.89 7.62
CA GLU A 125 27.06 153.83 6.63
C GLU A 125 28.08 152.70 6.76
N LEU A 126 29.37 153.01 6.94
CA LEU A 126 30.43 152.03 7.15
C LEU A 126 30.21 151.24 8.44
N GLU A 127 29.92 151.91 9.55
CA GLU A 127 29.59 151.26 10.83
C GLU A 127 28.29 150.44 10.72
N GLN A 128 27.31 150.89 9.93
CA GLN A 128 26.09 150.13 9.65
C GLN A 128 26.39 148.89 8.80
N THR A 129 27.28 149.00 7.81
CA THR A 129 27.73 147.85 7.02
C THR A 129 28.56 146.87 7.85
N GLU A 130 29.43 147.34 8.75
CA GLU A 130 30.18 146.49 9.68
C GLU A 130 29.24 145.77 10.66
N LYS A 131 28.22 146.46 11.18
CA LYS A 131 27.17 145.82 12.01
C LYS A 131 26.37 144.79 11.22
N MET A 132 26.08 145.05 9.95
CA MET A 132 25.41 144.10 9.06
C MET A 132 26.30 142.90 8.75
N GLU A 133 27.59 143.12 8.49
CA GLU A 133 28.60 142.09 8.22
C GLU A 133 28.85 141.21 9.44
N ALA A 134 28.95 141.78 10.64
CA ALA A 134 29.04 141.02 11.88
C ALA A 134 27.77 140.18 12.13
N ARG A 135 26.59 140.75 11.85
CA ARG A 135 25.31 140.02 11.96
C ARG A 135 25.18 138.90 10.93
N THR A 136 25.63 139.11 9.70
CA THR A 136 25.61 138.07 8.66
C THR A 136 26.69 137.02 8.90
N GLY A 137 27.86 137.40 9.44
CA GLY A 137 28.92 136.49 9.88
C GLY A 137 28.45 135.55 10.98
N LEU A 138 27.86 136.08 12.06
CA LEU A 138 27.27 135.27 13.14
C LEU A 138 26.14 134.36 12.63
N LYS A 139 25.30 134.84 11.72
CA LYS A 139 24.27 134.00 11.07
C LYS A 139 24.90 132.92 10.19
N LEU A 140 25.98 133.22 9.48
CA LEU A 140 26.67 132.24 8.64
C LEU A 140 27.33 131.16 9.48
N ASP A 141 27.96 131.51 10.59
CA ASP A 141 28.62 130.54 11.48
C ASP A 141 27.59 129.68 12.21
N THR A 142 26.48 130.24 12.68
CA THR A 142 25.37 129.45 13.22
C THR A 142 24.71 128.54 12.16
N MET A 143 24.65 128.97 10.89
CA MET A 143 24.19 128.12 9.79
C MET A 143 25.18 127.01 9.45
N LYS A 144 26.50 127.29 9.49
CA LYS A 144 27.56 126.28 9.31
C LYS A 144 27.55 125.25 10.43
N GLU A 145 27.35 125.69 11.68
CA GLU A 145 27.26 124.81 12.83
C GLU A 145 26.03 123.90 12.72
N LYS A 146 24.86 124.45 12.34
CA LYS A 146 23.67 123.65 12.03
C LYS A 146 23.89 122.70 10.85
N ALA A 147 24.57 123.13 9.80
CA ALA A 147 24.90 122.26 8.66
C ALA A 147 25.79 121.10 9.10
N LYS A 148 26.81 121.37 9.93
CA LYS A 148 27.70 120.36 10.50
C LYS A 148 26.95 119.39 11.43
N GLU A 149 26.06 119.89 12.29
CA GLU A 149 25.21 119.06 13.15
C GLU A 149 24.29 118.15 12.32
N MET A 150 23.72 118.67 11.23
CA MET A 150 22.91 117.88 10.29
C MET A 150 23.74 116.83 9.54
N GLU A 151 24.97 117.16 9.13
CA GLU A 151 25.91 116.20 8.54
C GLU A 151 26.31 115.09 9.52
N ASP A 152 26.55 115.43 10.78
CA ASP A 152 26.88 114.46 11.83
C ASP A 152 25.69 113.54 12.14
N ARG A 153 24.46 114.09 12.19
CA ARG A 153 23.23 113.28 12.29
C ARG A 153 23.04 112.38 11.08
N LEU A 154 23.29 112.87 9.86
CA LEU A 154 23.23 112.04 8.64
C LEU A 154 24.25 110.91 8.69
N ARG A 155 25.47 111.17 9.17
CA ARG A 155 26.49 110.13 9.39
C ARG A 155 26.05 109.11 10.43
N GLU A 156 25.47 109.55 11.55
CA GLU A 156 24.94 108.65 12.58
C GLU A 156 23.79 107.79 12.07
N PHE A 157 22.84 108.37 11.33
CA PHE A 157 21.74 107.63 10.70
C PHE A 157 22.24 106.62 9.68
N LYS A 158 23.23 107.00 8.87
CA LYS A 158 23.86 106.07 7.92
C LYS A 158 24.52 104.91 8.64
N LYS A 159 25.26 105.17 9.72
CA LYS A 159 25.84 104.12 10.55
C LYS A 159 24.77 103.19 11.14
N LYS A 160 23.68 103.74 11.67
CA LYS A 160 22.54 102.94 12.17
C LYS A 160 21.87 102.12 11.07
N GLN A 161 21.75 102.67 9.87
CA GLN A 161 21.23 101.96 8.70
C GLN A 161 22.14 100.79 8.31
N ASP A 162 23.46 101.02 8.26
CA ASP A 162 24.45 99.97 7.96
C ASP A 162 24.44 98.87 9.03
N ASP A 163 24.36 99.24 10.32
CA ASP A 163 24.24 98.30 11.44
C ASP A 163 22.94 97.47 11.37
N ALA A 164 21.82 98.11 11.02
CA ALA A 164 20.54 97.45 10.81
C ALA A 164 20.57 96.50 9.59
N GLU A 165 21.25 96.89 8.51
CA GLU A 165 21.43 96.05 7.33
C GLU A 165 22.31 94.83 7.63
N MET A 166 23.40 95.01 8.37
CA MET A 166 24.25 93.90 8.84
C MET A 166 23.48 92.94 9.74
N THR A 167 22.66 93.48 10.64
CA THR A 167 21.77 92.69 11.51
C THR A 167 20.74 91.93 10.68
N ARG A 168 20.14 92.55 9.66
CA ARG A 168 19.20 91.90 8.73
C ARG A 168 19.86 90.74 8.00
N LYS A 169 21.07 90.95 7.45
CA LYS A 169 21.86 89.89 6.78
C LYS A 169 22.19 88.74 7.72
N ALA A 170 22.53 89.02 8.99
CA ALA A 170 22.76 87.98 9.98
C ALA A 170 21.50 87.14 10.24
N TYR A 171 20.33 87.76 10.35
CA TYR A 171 19.06 87.04 10.50
C TYR A 171 18.68 86.26 9.23
N GLU A 172 18.91 86.81 8.03
CA GLU A 172 18.72 86.11 6.76
C GLU A 172 19.55 84.81 6.74
N HIS A 173 20.84 84.87 7.10
CA HIS A 173 21.70 83.68 7.18
C HIS A 173 21.27 82.67 8.25
N ILE A 174 20.79 83.13 9.41
CA ILE A 174 20.24 82.23 10.44
C ILE A 174 19.01 81.49 9.91
N ILE A 175 18.11 82.19 9.22
CA ILE A 175 16.91 81.61 8.61
C ILE A 175 17.29 80.59 7.53
N GLU A 176 18.26 80.90 6.66
CA GLU A 176 18.76 79.98 5.65
C GLU A 176 19.33 78.71 6.28
N ARG A 177 20.16 78.85 7.32
CA ARG A 177 20.72 77.70 8.06
C ARG A 177 19.62 76.88 8.73
N MET A 178 18.60 77.51 9.30
CA MET A 178 17.45 76.83 9.89
C MET A 178 16.64 76.07 8.84
N LYS A 179 16.39 76.66 7.67
CA LYS A 179 15.73 76.00 6.53
C LYS A 179 16.54 74.78 6.08
N MET A 180 17.85 74.90 5.94
CA MET A 180 18.72 73.78 5.57
C MET A 180 18.72 72.68 6.64
N THR A 181 18.75 73.07 7.91
CA THR A 181 18.67 72.11 9.04
C THR A 181 17.33 71.37 9.04
N LYS A 182 16.22 72.06 8.79
CA LYS A 182 14.89 71.45 8.67
C LYS A 182 14.86 70.41 7.53
N ILE A 183 15.35 70.78 6.34
CA ILE A 183 15.44 69.85 5.20
C ILE A 183 16.30 68.62 5.55
N ASN A 184 17.42 68.79 6.25
CA ASN A 184 18.27 67.69 6.67
C ASN A 184 17.58 66.77 7.69
N LEU A 185 16.81 67.33 8.63
CA LEU A 185 16.01 66.56 9.58
C LEU A 185 14.87 65.80 8.88
N GLU A 186 14.20 66.40 7.90
CA GLU A 186 13.18 65.74 7.09
C GLU A 186 13.77 64.59 6.27
N LYS A 187 14.93 64.78 5.63
CA LYS A 187 15.66 63.71 4.94
C LYS A 187 16.00 62.56 5.88
N ARG A 188 16.48 62.85 7.10
CA ARG A 188 16.78 61.83 8.12
C ARG A 188 15.51 61.11 8.57
N SER A 189 14.42 61.83 8.80
CA SER A 189 13.11 61.26 9.15
C SER A 189 12.60 60.31 8.06
N LEU A 190 12.69 60.71 6.78
CA LEU A 190 12.33 59.85 5.65
C LEU A 190 13.20 58.61 5.54
N SER A 191 14.52 58.73 5.77
CA SER A 191 15.44 57.59 5.80
C SER A 191 15.09 56.60 6.93
N LEU A 192 14.81 57.10 8.13
CA LEU A 192 14.37 56.28 9.27
C LEU A 192 13.01 55.61 8.98
N ASN A 193 12.06 56.33 8.40
CA ASN A 193 10.76 55.75 8.02
C ASN A 193 10.89 54.66 6.95
N LYS A 194 11.79 54.83 5.96
CA LYS A 194 12.09 53.77 4.98
C LYS A 194 12.71 52.56 5.66
N SER A 195 13.69 52.76 6.56
CA SER A 195 14.30 51.68 7.33
C SER A 195 13.28 50.94 8.20
N LEU A 196 12.36 51.66 8.84
CA LEU A 196 11.27 51.10 9.63
C LEU A 196 10.33 50.25 8.76
N LYS A 197 9.89 50.76 7.60
CA LYS A 197 9.05 50.02 6.66
C LYS A 197 9.73 48.74 6.17
N ASN A 198 11.02 48.82 5.84
CA ASN A 198 11.81 47.66 5.43
C ASN A 198 11.90 46.64 6.58
N GLY A 199 12.18 47.09 7.81
CA GLY A 199 12.21 46.22 8.99
C GLY A 199 10.86 45.54 9.27
N GLN A 200 9.75 46.27 9.10
CA GLN A 200 8.40 45.70 9.20
C GLN A 200 8.14 44.65 8.11
N GLN A 201 8.60 44.88 6.89
CA GLN A 201 8.47 43.92 5.80
C GLN A 201 9.28 42.64 6.10
N THR A 202 10.56 42.77 6.48
CA THR A 202 11.39 41.62 6.85
C THR A 202 10.80 40.83 8.02
N LEU A 203 10.23 41.51 9.01
CA LEU A 203 9.54 40.85 10.12
C LEU A 203 8.33 40.02 9.64
N ARG A 204 7.52 40.55 8.72
CA ARG A 204 6.39 39.81 8.13
C ARG A 204 6.87 38.58 7.35
N GLU A 205 7.92 38.74 6.54
CA GLU A 205 8.52 37.64 5.78
C GLU A 205 9.04 36.53 6.70
N GLU A 206 9.67 36.87 7.83
CA GLU A 206 10.12 35.87 8.81
C GLU A 206 8.98 35.20 9.57
N LEU A 207 7.92 35.93 9.91
CA LEU A 207 6.72 35.32 10.50
C LEU A 207 6.07 34.33 9.52
N ASP A 208 6.01 34.65 8.23
CA ASP A 208 5.50 33.74 7.20
C ASP A 208 6.38 32.50 7.02
N LYS A 209 7.71 32.67 7.00
CA LYS A 209 8.65 31.53 6.98
C LYS A 209 8.49 30.64 8.22
N GLN A 210 8.33 31.25 9.39
CA GLN A 210 8.10 30.52 10.64
C GLN A 210 6.77 29.74 10.59
N ARG A 211 5.70 30.36 10.08
CA ARG A 211 4.40 29.72 9.90
C ARG A 211 4.50 28.51 8.96
N ARG A 212 5.11 28.67 7.77
CA ARG A 212 5.32 27.57 6.80
C ARG A 212 6.13 26.43 7.41
N THR A 213 7.16 26.75 8.19
CA THR A 213 7.98 25.75 8.89
C THR A 213 7.16 24.97 9.93
N ARG A 214 6.26 25.64 10.66
CA ARG A 214 5.35 24.97 11.61
C ARG A 214 4.33 24.08 10.89
N GLU A 215 3.74 24.57 9.81
CA GLU A 215 2.80 23.78 8.97
C GLU A 215 3.49 22.53 8.40
N ALA A 216 4.71 22.65 7.86
CA ALA A 216 5.50 21.50 7.40
C ALA A 216 5.84 20.51 8.53
N LYS A 217 6.16 21.00 9.74
CA LYS A 217 6.38 20.16 10.92
C LYS A 217 5.11 19.41 11.34
N ILE A 218 3.93 20.03 11.21
CA ILE A 218 2.65 19.38 11.51
C ILE A 218 2.36 18.30 10.46
N GLN A 219 2.51 18.61 9.17
CA GLN A 219 2.29 17.67 8.07
C GLN A 219 3.23 16.45 8.16
N THR A 220 4.52 16.67 8.47
CA THR A 220 5.48 15.57 8.63
C THR A 220 5.17 14.70 9.85
N LYS A 221 4.71 15.29 10.97
CA LYS A 221 4.23 14.53 12.13
C LYS A 221 2.99 13.70 11.81
N GLU A 222 2.05 14.26 11.06
CA GLU A 222 0.85 13.55 10.62
C GLU A 222 1.19 12.40 9.67
N ALA A 223 2.09 12.62 8.71
CA ALA A 223 2.60 11.58 7.83
C ALA A 223 3.30 10.45 8.61
N LEU A 224 4.12 10.78 9.61
CA LEU A 224 4.76 9.79 10.50
C LEU A 224 3.71 8.99 11.28
N LYS A 225 2.70 9.63 11.87
CA LYS A 225 1.62 8.94 12.59
C LYS A 225 0.87 7.97 11.67
N ASN A 226 0.63 8.36 10.42
CA ASN A 226 -0.01 7.50 9.43
C ASN A 226 0.87 6.29 9.06
N LEU A 227 2.18 6.48 8.91
CA LEU A 227 3.15 5.40 8.68
C LEU A 227 3.26 4.46 9.88
N GLU A 228 3.27 4.97 11.11
CA GLU A 228 3.25 4.16 12.33
C GLU A 228 1.99 3.31 12.43
N ALA A 229 0.82 3.88 12.12
CA ALA A 229 -0.44 3.17 12.08
C ALA A 229 -0.49 2.10 10.96
N TYR A 230 0.16 2.36 9.81
CA TYR A 230 0.32 1.39 8.74
C TYR A 230 1.24 0.23 9.17
N ALA A 231 2.42 0.54 9.70
CA ALA A 231 3.37 -0.46 10.18
C ALA A 231 2.79 -1.33 11.31
N SER A 232 2.01 -0.73 12.22
CA SER A 232 1.33 -1.46 13.30
C SER A 232 0.28 -2.43 12.75
N ARG A 233 -0.51 -2.01 11.75
CA ARG A 233 -1.47 -2.89 11.06
C ARG A 233 -0.77 -4.03 10.34
N GLU A 234 0.28 -3.73 9.58
CA GLU A 234 1.06 -4.76 8.87
C GLU A 234 1.68 -5.77 9.83
N LYS A 235 2.19 -5.31 10.99
CA LYS A 235 2.71 -6.18 12.04
C LYS A 235 1.62 -7.09 12.61
N SER A 236 0.41 -6.56 12.86
CA SER A 236 -0.74 -7.35 13.32
C SER A 236 -1.13 -8.42 12.29
N GLU A 237 -1.27 -8.06 11.02
CA GLU A 237 -1.62 -9.00 9.95
C GLU A 237 -0.55 -10.09 9.76
N LYS A 238 0.73 -9.73 9.88
CA LYS A 238 1.83 -10.71 9.85
C LYS A 238 1.78 -11.65 11.04
N GLN A 239 1.47 -11.14 12.23
CA GLN A 239 1.32 -11.97 13.43
C GLN A 239 0.13 -12.93 13.29
N GLU A 240 -1.02 -12.46 12.81
CA GLU A 240 -2.19 -13.32 12.57
C GLU A 240 -1.88 -14.44 11.56
N LYS A 241 -1.14 -14.12 10.49
CA LYS A 241 -0.67 -15.13 9.52
C LYS A 241 0.29 -16.15 10.15
N LEU A 242 1.21 -15.70 11.00
CA LEU A 242 2.11 -16.59 11.74
C LEU A 242 1.32 -17.51 12.68
N ASP A 243 0.32 -16.97 13.39
CA ASP A 243 -0.53 -17.75 14.30
C ASP A 243 -1.33 -18.83 13.54
N ILE A 244 -1.81 -18.52 12.33
CA ILE A 244 -2.48 -19.50 11.45
C ILE A 244 -1.50 -20.61 11.03
N ILE A 245 -0.31 -20.25 10.55
CA ILE A 245 0.72 -21.21 10.14
C ILE A 245 1.14 -22.09 11.33
N GLU A 246 1.28 -21.51 12.53
CA GLU A 246 1.64 -22.26 13.73
C GLU A 246 0.55 -23.29 14.09
N LYS A 247 -0.73 -22.92 13.97
CA LYS A 247 -1.86 -23.84 14.16
C LYS A 247 -1.83 -24.98 13.13
N ASP A 248 -1.58 -24.68 11.86
CA ASP A 248 -1.50 -25.69 10.79
C ASP A 248 -0.31 -26.64 11.02
N VAL A 249 0.84 -26.13 11.43
CA VAL A 249 2.02 -26.93 11.79
C VAL A 249 1.70 -27.86 12.97
N LYS A 250 1.09 -27.34 14.03
CA LYS A 250 0.66 -28.14 15.20
C LYS A 250 -0.33 -29.23 14.79
N GLN A 251 -1.30 -28.92 13.93
CA GLN A 251 -2.27 -29.90 13.42
C GLN A 251 -1.58 -30.98 12.56
N LYS A 252 -0.63 -30.60 11.71
CA LYS A 252 0.16 -31.54 10.90
C LYS A 252 1.05 -32.44 11.76
N GLN A 253 1.67 -31.90 12.80
CA GLN A 253 2.45 -32.67 13.78
C GLN A 253 1.55 -33.68 14.52
N GLU A 254 0.39 -33.25 15.01
CA GLU A 254 -0.56 -34.14 15.72
C GLU A 254 -1.10 -35.25 14.82
N THR A 255 -1.41 -34.93 13.55
CA THR A 255 -1.84 -35.95 12.58
C THR A 255 -0.72 -36.92 12.20
N SER A 256 0.54 -36.46 12.13
CA SER A 256 1.70 -37.32 11.97
C SER A 256 1.88 -38.25 13.17
N ARG A 257 1.82 -37.71 14.40
CA ARG A 257 1.91 -38.49 15.64
C ARG A 257 0.84 -39.58 15.69
N LYS A 258 -0.41 -39.26 15.34
CA LYS A 258 -1.50 -40.26 15.24
C LYS A 258 -1.27 -41.32 14.16
N ARG A 259 -0.51 -41.03 13.09
CA ARG A 259 -0.12 -42.04 12.08
C ARG A 259 0.97 -42.95 12.63
N GLU A 260 1.98 -42.38 13.27
CA GLU A 260 3.04 -43.12 13.95
C GLU A 260 2.47 -44.03 15.04
N GLU A 261 1.59 -43.53 15.90
CA GLU A 261 0.91 -44.34 16.94
C GLU A 261 0.12 -45.52 16.32
N ARG A 262 -0.57 -45.30 15.18
CA ARG A 262 -1.25 -46.39 14.48
C ARG A 262 -0.29 -47.40 13.89
N PHE A 263 0.82 -46.94 13.33
CA PHE A 263 1.87 -47.79 12.81
C PHE A 263 2.49 -48.65 13.93
N TYR A 264 2.81 -48.06 15.08
CA TYR A 264 3.32 -48.80 16.24
C TYR A 264 2.31 -49.84 16.74
N ARG A 265 1.02 -49.51 16.83
CA ARG A 265 -0.01 -50.49 17.21
C ARG A 265 -0.14 -51.63 16.19
N GLN A 266 -0.05 -51.32 14.89
CA GLN A 266 -0.08 -52.35 13.85
C GLN A 266 1.16 -53.25 13.93
N LEU A 267 2.32 -52.68 14.21
CA LEU A 267 3.55 -53.42 14.44
C LEU A 267 3.45 -54.31 15.68
N GLU A 268 2.90 -53.80 16.79
CA GLU A 268 2.65 -54.55 18.02
C GLU A 268 1.67 -55.71 17.79
N ILE A 269 0.58 -55.48 17.04
CA ILE A 269 -0.37 -56.54 16.67
C ILE A 269 0.30 -57.59 15.77
N ALA A 270 1.11 -57.16 14.80
CA ALA A 270 1.83 -58.07 13.91
C ALA A 270 2.86 -58.91 14.68
N GLU A 271 3.58 -58.29 15.62
CA GLU A 271 4.52 -58.98 16.50
C GLU A 271 3.82 -59.96 17.45
N ALA A 272 2.70 -59.54 18.06
CA ALA A 272 1.88 -60.40 18.91
C ALA A 272 1.33 -61.60 18.13
N ALA A 273 0.80 -61.39 16.92
CA ALA A 273 0.29 -62.46 16.07
C ALA A 273 1.40 -63.41 15.59
N ALA A 274 2.58 -62.88 15.24
CA ALA A 274 3.73 -63.70 14.88
C ALA A 274 4.24 -64.56 16.06
N ASN A 275 4.25 -63.98 17.27
CA ASN A 275 4.58 -64.71 18.49
C ASN A 275 3.53 -65.77 18.84
N GLU A 276 2.24 -65.47 18.65
CA GLU A 276 1.15 -66.41 18.85
C GLU A 276 1.20 -67.57 17.84
N ASP A 277 1.43 -67.32 16.55
CA ASP A 277 1.60 -68.37 15.53
C ASP A 277 2.82 -69.26 15.84
N ARG A 278 3.94 -68.66 16.26
CA ARG A 278 5.13 -69.40 16.68
C ARG A 278 4.83 -70.30 17.88
N ASN A 279 4.09 -69.80 18.87
CA ASN A 279 3.67 -70.56 20.04
C ASN A 279 2.68 -71.67 19.68
N MET A 280 1.70 -71.39 18.82
CA MET A 280 0.74 -72.37 18.31
C MET A 280 1.43 -73.50 17.56
N ARG A 281 2.38 -73.19 16.68
CA ARG A 281 3.19 -74.19 15.98
C ARG A 281 4.01 -75.04 16.95
N ALA A 282 4.63 -74.41 17.95
CA ALA A 282 5.38 -75.13 18.98
C ALA A 282 4.47 -76.06 19.80
N LEU A 283 3.24 -75.63 20.10
CA LEU A 283 2.23 -76.42 20.79
C LEU A 283 1.79 -77.62 19.93
N GLN A 284 1.46 -77.42 18.66
CA GLN A 284 1.09 -78.49 17.72
C GLN A 284 2.21 -79.52 17.56
N MET A 285 3.47 -79.09 17.46
CA MET A 285 4.61 -80.01 17.41
C MET A 285 4.71 -80.84 18.71
N ARG A 286 4.50 -80.20 19.87
CA ARG A 286 4.50 -80.89 21.16
C ARG A 286 3.36 -81.90 21.27
N GLU A 287 2.15 -81.53 20.89
CA GLU A 287 0.98 -82.43 20.86
C GLU A 287 1.20 -83.60 19.89
N GLY A 288 1.71 -83.31 18.68
CA GLY A 288 2.06 -84.33 17.70
C GLY A 288 3.08 -85.33 18.23
N LEU A 289 4.15 -84.86 18.89
CA LEU A 289 5.14 -85.72 19.55
C LEU A 289 4.51 -86.59 20.64
N LEU A 290 3.61 -86.05 21.46
CA LEU A 290 2.91 -86.82 22.50
C LEU A 290 2.00 -87.90 21.90
N CYS A 291 1.25 -87.57 20.83
CA CYS A 291 0.42 -88.53 20.10
C CYS A 291 1.26 -89.66 19.49
N HIS A 292 2.38 -89.34 18.82
CA HIS A 292 3.30 -90.35 18.28
C HIS A 292 3.91 -91.22 19.38
N ARG A 293 4.28 -90.63 20.51
CA ARG A 293 4.79 -91.39 21.67
C ARG A 293 3.73 -92.33 22.23
N LEU A 294 2.49 -91.88 22.38
CA LEU A 294 1.36 -92.70 22.81
C LEU A 294 1.12 -93.85 21.83
N TRP A 295 1.11 -93.56 20.53
CA TRP A 295 0.93 -94.55 19.47
C TRP A 295 2.04 -95.60 19.45
N PHE A 296 3.29 -95.17 19.62
CA PHE A 296 4.43 -96.08 19.75
C PHE A 296 4.29 -97.00 20.96
N ILE A 297 3.95 -96.45 22.13
CA ILE A 297 3.70 -97.25 23.34
C ILE A 297 2.55 -98.25 23.11
N TYR A 298 1.47 -97.81 22.46
CA TYR A 298 0.34 -98.67 22.11
C TYR A 298 0.74 -99.80 21.16
N LEU A 299 1.45 -99.51 20.07
CA LEU A 299 1.94 -100.51 19.12
C LEU A 299 2.93 -101.47 19.78
N GLN A 300 3.82 -100.97 20.63
CA GLN A 300 4.76 -101.81 21.38
C GLN A 300 4.01 -102.76 22.32
N LYS A 301 2.97 -102.28 23.02
CA LYS A 301 2.10 -103.14 23.85
C LYS A 301 1.34 -104.16 23.01
N LYS A 302 0.75 -103.73 21.88
CA LYS A 302 0.04 -104.62 20.95
C LYS A 302 0.98 -105.70 20.39
N LEU A 303 2.19 -105.33 19.98
CA LEU A 303 3.20 -106.27 19.49
C LEU A 303 3.58 -107.28 20.57
N LYS A 304 3.83 -106.83 21.81
CA LYS A 304 4.09 -107.73 22.94
C LYS A 304 2.92 -108.69 23.19
N TYR A 305 1.70 -108.18 23.17
CA TYR A 305 0.49 -109.00 23.34
C TYR A 305 0.33 -110.05 22.22
N GLU A 306 0.52 -109.65 20.95
CA GLU A 306 0.48 -110.59 19.83
C GLU A 306 1.63 -111.61 19.90
N MET A 307 2.85 -111.20 20.30
CA MET A 307 3.97 -112.12 20.54
C MET A 307 3.70 -113.12 21.66
N GLU A 308 3.11 -112.68 22.78
CA GLU A 308 2.72 -113.57 23.88
C GLU A 308 1.62 -114.55 23.44
N ARG A 309 0.61 -114.07 22.69
CA ARG A 309 -0.44 -114.90 22.11
C ARG A 309 0.12 -115.94 21.14
N SER A 310 1.02 -115.52 20.25
CA SER A 310 1.65 -116.41 19.28
C SER A 310 2.73 -117.29 19.90
N SER A 311 3.25 -116.98 21.10
CA SER A 311 4.29 -117.78 21.78
C SER A 311 3.85 -119.22 21.95
N SER A 312 2.61 -119.47 22.36
CA SER A 312 2.08 -120.85 22.50
C SER A 312 2.04 -121.60 21.17
N ILE A 313 1.71 -120.91 20.07
CA ILE A 313 1.66 -121.47 18.72
C ILE A 313 3.09 -121.71 18.20
N GLU A 314 3.99 -120.75 18.42
CA GLU A 314 5.42 -120.84 18.07
C GLU A 314 6.10 -121.99 18.84
N GLU A 315 5.81 -122.14 20.13
CA GLU A 315 6.26 -123.27 20.96
C GLU A 315 5.73 -124.60 20.44
N ALA A 316 4.46 -124.67 20.05
CA ALA A 316 3.89 -125.86 19.41
C ALA A 316 4.58 -126.16 18.07
N PHE A 317 4.81 -125.17 17.21
CA PHE A 317 5.56 -125.34 15.96
C PHE A 317 7.02 -125.73 16.22
N GLN A 318 7.67 -125.21 17.26
CA GLN A 318 9.02 -125.61 17.65
C GLN A 318 9.04 -127.06 18.14
N GLN A 319 8.03 -127.51 18.91
CA GLN A 319 7.89 -128.91 19.30
C GLN A 319 7.70 -129.81 18.09
N VAL A 320 6.77 -129.48 17.18
CA VAL A 320 6.56 -130.29 15.97
C VAL A 320 7.81 -130.25 15.07
N ARG A 321 8.49 -129.10 14.93
CA ARG A 321 9.76 -128.97 14.21
C ARG A 321 10.85 -129.86 14.82
N SER A 322 10.95 -129.90 16.15
CA SER A 322 11.92 -130.76 16.86
C SER A 322 11.66 -132.25 16.65
N ILE A 323 10.39 -132.67 16.55
CA ILE A 323 9.99 -134.06 16.35
C ILE A 323 10.11 -134.49 14.88
N THR A 324 9.66 -133.63 13.95
CA THR A 324 9.55 -133.97 12.52
C THR A 324 10.82 -133.68 11.73
N GLY A 325 11.72 -132.83 12.24
CA GLY A 325 12.92 -132.39 11.52
C GLY A 325 12.65 -131.48 10.33
N LEU A 326 11.39 -131.07 10.11
CA LEU A 326 10.99 -130.16 9.04
C LEU A 326 11.21 -128.71 9.49
N ASN A 327 12.19 -128.04 8.88
CA ASN A 327 12.51 -126.65 9.23
C ASN A 327 11.48 -125.65 8.69
N ASP A 328 10.78 -125.97 7.60
CA ASP A 328 9.76 -125.10 7.03
C ASP A 328 8.39 -125.37 7.65
N ALA A 329 7.81 -124.34 8.28
CA ALA A 329 6.47 -124.42 8.87
C ALA A 329 5.39 -124.59 7.79
N GLN A 330 5.62 -124.03 6.60
CA GLN A 330 4.68 -124.11 5.48
C GLN A 330 4.64 -125.53 4.91
N GLU A 331 5.80 -126.17 4.75
CA GLU A 331 5.91 -127.58 4.32
C GLU A 331 5.28 -128.56 5.33
N MET A 332 5.39 -128.25 6.63
CA MET A 332 4.79 -129.06 7.70
C MET A 332 3.25 -129.00 7.68
N VAL A 333 2.69 -127.80 7.51
CA VAL A 333 1.25 -127.59 7.37
C VAL A 333 0.75 -128.26 6.09
N GLU A 334 1.47 -128.12 4.97
CA GLU A 334 1.10 -128.72 3.69
C GLU A 334 1.10 -130.26 3.74
N LYS A 335 2.09 -130.89 4.39
CA LYS A 335 2.13 -132.35 4.60
C LYS A 335 1.02 -132.85 5.54
N TYR A 336 0.65 -132.07 6.55
CA TYR A 336 -0.48 -132.41 7.43
C TYR A 336 -1.81 -132.29 6.70
N LEU A 337 -2.03 -131.20 5.96
CA LEU A 337 -3.21 -130.96 5.14
C LEU A 337 -3.36 -132.04 4.05
N THR A 338 -2.29 -132.37 3.34
CA THR A 338 -2.34 -133.45 2.33
C THR A 338 -2.61 -134.80 2.96
N ARG A 339 -2.06 -135.10 4.16
CA ARG A 339 -2.35 -136.35 4.87
C ARG A 339 -3.82 -136.41 5.35
N GLU A 340 -4.36 -135.32 5.90
CA GLU A 340 -5.77 -135.26 6.29
C GLU A 340 -6.70 -135.30 5.07
N GLN A 341 -6.33 -134.65 3.96
CA GLN A 341 -7.08 -134.66 2.73
C GLN A 341 -7.12 -136.05 2.10
N ILE A 342 -5.98 -136.77 2.05
CA ILE A 342 -5.94 -138.17 1.61
C ILE A 342 -6.80 -139.07 2.52
N TYR A 343 -6.82 -138.81 3.83
CA TYR A 343 -7.66 -139.55 4.76
C TYR A 343 -9.15 -139.22 4.58
N GLY A 344 -9.48 -137.96 4.31
CA GLY A 344 -10.82 -137.49 3.94
C GLY A 344 -11.32 -138.13 2.66
N ASP A 345 -10.52 -138.11 1.59
CA ASP A 345 -10.83 -138.71 0.29
C ASP A 345 -11.06 -140.23 0.42
N LEU A 346 -10.24 -140.92 1.24
CA LEU A 346 -10.42 -142.34 1.53
C LEU A 346 -11.76 -142.60 2.25
N MET A 347 -12.12 -141.74 3.21
CA MET A 347 -13.37 -141.87 3.97
C MET A 347 -14.60 -141.56 3.12
N GLU A 348 -14.49 -140.59 2.21
CA GLU A 348 -15.52 -140.28 1.22
C GLU A 348 -15.70 -141.46 0.25
N THR A 349 -14.60 -142.07 -0.22
CA THR A 349 -14.64 -143.29 -1.06
C THR A 349 -15.29 -144.48 -0.31
N ILE A 350 -15.03 -144.61 0.99
CA ILE A 350 -15.69 -145.60 1.85
C ILE A 350 -17.18 -145.31 2.00
N ASN A 351 -17.58 -144.04 2.11
CA ASN A 351 -18.99 -143.65 2.18
C ASN A 351 -19.70 -143.87 0.85
N ASP A 352 -19.09 -143.51 -0.29
CA ASP A 352 -19.63 -143.75 -1.62
C ASP A 352 -19.82 -145.25 -1.90
N SER A 353 -18.88 -146.09 -1.47
CA SER A 353 -19.02 -147.55 -1.59
C SER A 353 -20.12 -148.09 -0.67
N LYS A 354 -20.27 -147.57 0.55
CA LYS A 354 -21.42 -147.88 1.43
C LYS A 354 -22.76 -147.45 0.81
N GLN A 355 -22.81 -146.26 0.20
CA GLN A 355 -24.01 -145.74 -0.44
C GLN A 355 -24.38 -146.58 -1.66
N LYS A 356 -23.41 -146.99 -2.49
CA LYS A 356 -23.66 -147.93 -3.58
C LYS A 356 -24.21 -149.27 -3.09
N ILE A 357 -23.72 -149.79 -1.97
CA ILE A 357 -24.27 -151.02 -1.35
C ILE A 357 -25.71 -150.78 -0.89
N ALA A 358 -26.00 -149.65 -0.24
CA ALA A 358 -27.34 -149.29 0.18
C ALA A 358 -28.31 -149.16 -1.02
N ASP A 359 -27.88 -148.52 -2.10
CA ASP A 359 -28.66 -148.40 -3.35
C ASP A 359 -28.94 -149.76 -3.98
N TYR A 360 -27.98 -150.69 -3.95
CA TYR A 360 -28.20 -152.06 -4.45
C TYR A 360 -29.18 -152.85 -3.58
N ILE A 361 -29.15 -152.66 -2.25
CA ILE A 361 -30.13 -153.24 -1.33
C ILE A 361 -31.52 -152.66 -1.63
N GLN A 362 -31.64 -151.34 -1.71
CA GLN A 362 -32.90 -150.66 -2.02
C GLN A 362 -33.48 -151.08 -3.37
N ARG A 363 -32.66 -151.21 -4.42
CA ARG A 363 -33.14 -151.70 -5.73
C ARG A 363 -33.63 -153.14 -5.67
N ASN A 364 -33.03 -153.98 -4.83
CA ASN A 364 -33.51 -155.34 -4.63
C ASN A 364 -34.86 -155.35 -3.90
N ASP A 365 -35.03 -154.50 -2.89
CA ASP A 365 -36.31 -154.32 -2.19
C ASP A 365 -37.39 -153.74 -3.11
N GLU A 366 -37.04 -152.79 -3.98
CA GLU A 366 -37.94 -152.25 -5.00
C GLU A 366 -38.33 -153.29 -6.06
N ILE A 367 -37.44 -154.22 -6.42
CA ILE A 367 -37.78 -155.33 -7.33
C ILE A 367 -38.70 -156.33 -6.60
N LEU A 368 -38.49 -156.58 -5.31
CA LEU A 368 -39.39 -157.37 -4.47
C LEU A 368 -40.76 -156.69 -4.30
N GLU A 369 -40.82 -155.38 -4.11
CA GLU A 369 -42.06 -154.60 -4.10
C GLU A 369 -42.70 -154.53 -5.48
N LYS A 370 -41.93 -154.48 -6.58
CA LYS A 370 -42.46 -154.55 -7.96
C LYS A 370 -43.07 -155.92 -8.27
N ILE A 371 -42.52 -157.00 -7.71
CA ILE A 371 -43.12 -158.34 -7.79
C ILE A 371 -44.41 -158.41 -6.95
N ASN A 372 -44.40 -157.88 -5.73
CA ASN A 372 -45.58 -157.87 -4.84
C ASN A 372 -46.69 -156.90 -5.30
N SER A 373 -46.33 -155.79 -5.97
CA SER A 373 -47.29 -154.82 -6.53
C SER A 373 -47.90 -155.29 -7.86
N LEU A 374 -47.23 -156.19 -8.59
CA LEU A 374 -47.80 -156.85 -9.77
C LEU A 374 -48.84 -157.93 -9.42
N GLU A 375 -48.90 -158.40 -8.17
CA GLU A 375 -49.95 -159.31 -7.67
C GLU A 375 -51.18 -158.61 -7.07
N MET A 376 -51.11 -157.33 -6.67
CA MET A 376 -52.16 -156.71 -5.83
C MET A 376 -52.83 -155.45 -6.40
N THR A 377 -52.58 -155.04 -7.64
CA THR A 377 -53.30 -153.87 -8.23
C THR A 377 -53.14 -153.88 -9.75
N LYS A 378 -54.10 -154.18 -10.64
CA LYS A 378 -55.57 -154.11 -10.62
C LYS A 378 -56.09 -152.94 -9.79
N LEU A 379 -56.25 -151.81 -10.48
CA LEU A 379 -57.00 -150.60 -10.12
C LEU A 379 -56.13 -149.39 -9.77
N GLU A 380 -56.37 -148.36 -10.58
CA GLU A 380 -56.16 -146.94 -10.30
C GLU A 380 -54.77 -146.35 -10.58
N GLY A 381 -54.66 -145.85 -11.81
CA GLY A 381 -53.67 -144.85 -12.17
C GLY A 381 -54.08 -143.44 -11.72
N ASN A 382 -53.09 -142.57 -11.56
CA ASN A 382 -53.30 -141.15 -11.78
C ASN A 382 -52.02 -140.41 -12.18
N ASN A 383 -52.22 -139.41 -13.04
CA ASN A 383 -51.30 -138.86 -14.03
C ASN A 383 -50.60 -137.57 -13.53
N PRO A 384 -49.27 -137.39 -13.67
CA PRO A 384 -48.53 -136.21 -13.22
C PRO A 384 -48.50 -135.09 -14.28
N ALA A 385 -49.66 -134.67 -14.78
CA ALA A 385 -49.77 -133.67 -15.87
C ALA A 385 -50.26 -132.27 -15.42
N LYS A 386 -50.51 -132.05 -14.11
CA LYS A 386 -51.07 -130.78 -13.59
C LYS A 386 -50.06 -129.81 -12.96
N GLN A 387 -48.80 -130.20 -12.72
CA GLN A 387 -47.80 -129.32 -12.10
C GLN A 387 -47.13 -128.34 -13.07
N MET A 388 -46.91 -128.71 -14.34
CA MET A 388 -46.25 -127.82 -15.32
C MET A 388 -47.13 -126.68 -15.85
N SER A 389 -48.45 -126.73 -15.67
CA SER A 389 -49.37 -125.69 -16.17
C SER A 389 -49.47 -124.44 -15.27
N GLN A 390 -49.03 -124.53 -14.00
CA GLN A 390 -49.13 -123.42 -13.03
C GLN A 390 -47.93 -122.47 -13.03
N GLU A 391 -46.81 -122.87 -13.63
CA GLU A 391 -45.57 -122.07 -13.65
C GLU A 391 -45.53 -121.12 -14.87
N ALA A 392 -46.19 -121.50 -15.97
CA ALA A 392 -46.32 -120.66 -17.16
C ALA A 392 -47.20 -119.41 -16.92
N THR A 393 -48.19 -119.45 -16.02
CA THR A 393 -49.12 -118.33 -15.79
C THR A 393 -48.54 -117.22 -14.91
N LYS A 394 -47.54 -117.50 -14.06
CA LYS A 394 -46.87 -116.48 -13.22
C LYS A 394 -45.95 -115.57 -14.03
N SER A 395 -45.21 -116.12 -14.99
CA SER A 395 -44.28 -115.35 -15.84
C SER A 395 -44.99 -114.32 -16.75
N PHE A 396 -46.24 -114.58 -17.16
CA PHE A 396 -47.03 -113.62 -17.94
C PHE A 396 -47.50 -112.40 -17.13
N GLN A 397 -47.68 -112.53 -15.81
CA GLN A 397 -48.13 -111.42 -14.96
C GLN A 397 -47.01 -110.39 -14.73
N GLU A 398 -45.77 -110.84 -14.57
CA GLU A 398 -44.62 -109.95 -14.34
C GLU A 398 -44.32 -109.06 -15.56
N ILE A 399 -44.48 -109.59 -16.78
CA ILE A 399 -44.32 -108.83 -18.03
C ILE A 399 -45.38 -107.72 -18.17
N SER A 400 -46.58 -107.92 -17.62
CA SER A 400 -47.65 -106.91 -17.64
C SER A 400 -47.33 -105.72 -16.73
N VAL A 401 -46.77 -105.98 -15.55
CA VAL A 401 -46.42 -104.93 -14.58
C VAL A 401 -45.31 -104.02 -15.13
N GLU A 402 -44.32 -104.59 -15.80
CA GLU A 402 -43.19 -103.80 -16.33
C GLU A 402 -43.60 -102.96 -17.56
N LYS A 403 -44.56 -103.44 -18.37
CA LYS A 403 -45.17 -102.63 -19.45
C LYS A 403 -45.89 -101.39 -18.91
N ASP A 404 -46.57 -101.49 -17.77
CA ASP A 404 -47.25 -100.35 -17.13
C ASP A 404 -46.28 -99.37 -16.47
N ARG A 405 -45.14 -99.85 -15.95
CA ARG A 405 -44.06 -98.99 -15.44
C ARG A 405 -43.44 -98.16 -16.56
N LEU A 406 -43.19 -98.77 -17.71
CA LEU A 406 -42.68 -98.09 -18.91
C LEU A 406 -43.66 -97.02 -19.45
N ARG A 407 -44.98 -97.27 -19.42
CA ARG A 407 -45.98 -96.26 -19.79
C ARG A 407 -45.97 -95.03 -18.88
N ARG A 408 -45.83 -95.24 -17.57
CA ARG A 408 -45.75 -94.14 -16.59
C ARG A 408 -44.51 -93.27 -16.80
N ILE A 409 -43.34 -93.88 -17.00
CA ILE A 409 -42.10 -93.14 -17.26
C ILE A 409 -42.20 -92.32 -18.56
N ARG A 410 -42.79 -92.90 -19.62
CA ARG A 410 -43.00 -92.19 -20.90
C ARG A 410 -43.94 -90.99 -20.75
N SER A 411 -45.00 -91.11 -19.94
CA SER A 411 -45.91 -89.99 -19.66
C SER A 411 -45.22 -88.85 -18.90
N VAL A 412 -44.39 -89.16 -17.90
CA VAL A 412 -43.61 -88.16 -17.17
C VAL A 412 -42.60 -87.46 -18.10
N TYR A 413 -41.95 -88.20 -18.98
CA TYR A 413 -41.01 -87.65 -19.95
C TYR A 413 -41.67 -86.62 -20.89
N GLU A 414 -42.86 -86.93 -21.43
CA GLU A 414 -43.62 -85.98 -22.26
C GLU A 414 -44.09 -84.75 -21.48
N ASN A 415 -44.52 -84.93 -20.22
CA ASN A 415 -44.92 -83.81 -19.38
C ASN A 415 -43.76 -82.84 -19.11
N ILE A 416 -42.55 -83.36 -18.87
CA ILE A 416 -41.35 -82.52 -18.68
C ILE A 416 -40.97 -81.83 -20.00
N LYS A 417 -41.10 -82.51 -21.15
CA LYS A 417 -40.85 -81.92 -22.48
C LYS A 417 -41.82 -80.77 -22.78
N ILE A 418 -43.11 -80.93 -22.46
CA ILE A 418 -44.12 -79.87 -22.61
C ILE A 418 -43.84 -78.70 -21.64
N TRP A 419 -43.46 -78.99 -20.39
CA TRP A 419 -43.12 -77.98 -19.40
C TRP A 419 -41.88 -77.16 -19.80
N ALA A 420 -40.82 -77.83 -20.27
CA ALA A 420 -39.61 -77.17 -20.76
C ALA A 420 -39.94 -76.24 -21.94
N GLY A 421 -40.71 -76.74 -22.92
CA GLY A 421 -41.16 -75.92 -24.06
C GLY A 421 -42.00 -74.70 -23.65
N LYS A 422 -42.90 -74.83 -22.66
CA LYS A 422 -43.70 -73.70 -22.14
C LYS A 422 -42.83 -72.63 -21.46
N ASN A 423 -41.85 -73.02 -20.66
CA ASN A 423 -40.96 -72.07 -19.98
C ASN A 423 -40.00 -71.39 -20.95
N LEU A 424 -39.53 -72.09 -21.97
CA LEU A 424 -38.68 -71.53 -23.02
C LEU A 424 -39.40 -70.42 -23.80
N ARG A 425 -40.69 -70.61 -24.10
CA ARG A 425 -41.55 -69.57 -24.71
C ARG A 425 -41.75 -68.36 -23.79
N LYS A 426 -41.91 -68.57 -22.48
CA LYS A 426 -42.07 -67.47 -21.50
C LYS A 426 -40.80 -66.61 -21.36
N LEU A 427 -39.63 -67.20 -21.60
CA LEU A 427 -38.33 -66.51 -21.56
C LEU A 427 -37.92 -65.89 -22.91
N GLY A 428 -38.83 -65.85 -23.89
CA GLY A 428 -38.59 -65.26 -25.22
C GLY A 428 -37.66 -66.09 -26.12
N GLY A 429 -37.39 -67.35 -25.78
CA GLY A 429 -36.60 -68.25 -26.63
C GLY A 429 -37.43 -68.84 -27.77
N LYS A 430 -36.86 -68.91 -28.98
CA LYS A 430 -37.46 -69.65 -30.10
C LYS A 430 -37.60 -71.13 -29.71
N PRO A 431 -38.69 -71.82 -30.09
CA PRO A 431 -38.86 -73.23 -29.76
C PRO A 431 -37.71 -74.05 -30.36
N VAL A 432 -36.99 -74.77 -29.50
CA VAL A 432 -35.92 -75.69 -29.90
C VAL A 432 -36.54 -76.87 -30.66
N ASN A 433 -35.85 -77.33 -31.71
CA ASN A 433 -36.25 -78.41 -32.61
C ASN A 433 -36.83 -79.62 -31.83
N PRO A 434 -37.99 -80.21 -32.21
CA PRO A 434 -38.66 -81.29 -31.49
C PRO A 434 -37.81 -82.53 -31.17
N ASP A 435 -36.68 -82.71 -31.85
CA ASP A 435 -35.76 -83.84 -31.69
C ASP A 435 -34.53 -83.54 -30.79
N SER A 436 -34.45 -82.34 -30.21
CA SER A 436 -33.41 -82.02 -29.22
C SER A 436 -33.57 -82.85 -27.94
N LYS A 437 -32.46 -83.31 -27.36
CA LYS A 437 -32.49 -84.06 -26.10
C LYS A 437 -33.02 -83.13 -25.00
N LEU A 438 -33.82 -83.67 -24.07
CA LEU A 438 -34.42 -82.90 -22.97
C LEU A 438 -33.38 -82.07 -22.19
N ILE A 439 -32.18 -82.62 -22.03
CA ILE A 439 -31.04 -81.98 -21.37
C ILE A 439 -30.68 -80.65 -22.07
N ASP A 440 -30.69 -80.62 -23.40
CA ASP A 440 -30.34 -79.42 -24.19
C ASP A 440 -31.38 -78.31 -23.99
N GLN A 441 -32.66 -78.66 -23.89
CA GLN A 441 -33.73 -77.70 -23.60
C GLN A 441 -33.59 -77.07 -22.21
N VAL A 442 -33.21 -77.87 -21.20
CA VAL A 442 -33.00 -77.39 -19.83
C VAL A 442 -31.77 -76.48 -19.73
N ILE A 443 -30.68 -76.82 -20.43
CA ILE A 443 -29.49 -75.96 -20.51
C ILE A 443 -29.83 -74.62 -21.17
N THR A 444 -30.61 -74.65 -22.25
CA THR A 444 -31.04 -73.42 -22.96
C THR A 444 -31.91 -72.52 -22.07
N ILE A 445 -32.78 -73.09 -21.21
CA ILE A 445 -33.55 -72.33 -20.21
C ILE A 445 -32.61 -71.69 -19.18
N LYS A 446 -31.63 -72.46 -18.67
CA LYS A 446 -30.66 -71.97 -17.68
C LYS A 446 -29.89 -70.75 -18.21
N ASP A 447 -29.47 -70.78 -19.46
CA ASP A 447 -28.72 -69.68 -20.06
C ASP A 447 -29.59 -68.44 -20.30
N LYS A 448 -30.85 -68.62 -20.70
CA LYS A 448 -31.79 -67.49 -20.85
C LYS A 448 -32.20 -66.86 -19.52
N VAL A 449 -32.31 -67.64 -18.46
CA VAL A 449 -32.52 -67.11 -17.09
C VAL A 449 -31.29 -66.30 -16.64
N LYS A 450 -30.07 -66.77 -16.92
CA LYS A 450 -28.84 -66.00 -16.65
C LYS A 450 -28.81 -64.69 -17.42
N GLU A 451 -29.24 -64.69 -18.68
CA GLU A 451 -29.31 -63.47 -19.51
C GLU A 451 -30.35 -62.47 -18.96
N ALA A 452 -31.53 -62.95 -18.55
CA ALA A 452 -32.55 -62.11 -17.91
C ALA A 452 -32.09 -61.52 -16.56
N LEU A 453 -31.38 -62.31 -15.75
CA LEU A 453 -30.79 -61.84 -14.49
C LEU A 453 -29.69 -60.79 -14.70
N LYS A 454 -28.88 -60.90 -15.77
CA LYS A 454 -27.92 -59.85 -16.15
C LYS A 454 -28.63 -58.53 -16.49
N ARG A 455 -29.70 -58.58 -17.28
CA ARG A 455 -30.49 -57.38 -17.63
C ARG A 455 -31.10 -56.70 -16.39
N ILE A 456 -31.55 -57.49 -15.41
CA ILE A 456 -32.05 -56.94 -14.13
C ILE A 456 -30.91 -56.29 -13.33
N LYS A 457 -29.72 -56.88 -13.34
CA LYS A 457 -28.55 -56.34 -12.63
C LYS A 457 -28.02 -55.05 -13.26
N GLU A 458 -28.06 -54.95 -14.58
CA GLU A 458 -27.66 -53.76 -15.35
C GLU A 458 -28.68 -52.62 -15.22
N ASN A 459 -29.99 -52.91 -15.20
CA ASN A 459 -31.03 -51.89 -14.97
C ASN A 459 -31.08 -51.38 -13.51
N ASN A 460 -30.58 -52.15 -12.53
CA ASN A 460 -30.47 -51.69 -11.14
C ASN A 460 -29.23 -50.81 -10.88
N GLN A 461 -28.29 -50.69 -11.85
CA GLN A 461 -27.13 -49.79 -11.73
C GLN A 461 -27.34 -48.40 -12.35
N THR A 462 -28.46 -48.17 -13.06
CA THR A 462 -28.78 -46.87 -13.68
C THR A 462 -29.87 -46.07 -12.96
N ILE A 463 -30.40 -46.58 -11.84
CA ILE A 463 -31.36 -45.87 -10.98
C ILE A 463 -30.92 -45.99 -9.52
N ILE A 464 -29.93 -45.18 -9.10
CA ILE A 464 -29.82 -44.60 -7.74
C ILE A 464 -28.90 -43.37 -7.88
N SER A 465 -29.53 -42.20 -7.97
CA SER A 465 -28.96 -40.91 -7.59
C SER A 465 -29.13 -40.77 -6.06
N PRO A 466 -28.18 -40.17 -5.32
CA PRO A 466 -28.10 -40.31 -3.88
C PRO A 466 -28.96 -39.25 -3.19
N ASN A 467 -30.22 -39.57 -2.89
CA ASN A 467 -30.90 -38.95 -1.77
C ASN A 467 -32.13 -39.76 -1.36
N VAL A 468 -32.52 -39.58 -0.11
CA VAL A 468 -33.66 -40.19 0.61
C VAL A 468 -33.28 -41.38 1.49
N ALA A 469 -33.08 -41.03 2.76
CA ALA A 469 -33.18 -41.91 3.90
C ALA A 469 -34.56 -42.59 3.96
N TYR A 470 -34.57 -43.89 4.23
CA TYR A 470 -35.75 -44.64 4.69
C TYR A 470 -35.32 -45.85 5.53
N PRO A 471 -36.24 -46.44 6.32
CA PRO A 471 -36.03 -46.65 7.74
C PRO A 471 -35.71 -48.11 8.07
N LYS A 472 -35.16 -48.28 9.27
CA LYS A 472 -35.08 -49.55 9.98
C LYS A 472 -36.48 -50.15 10.16
N ASN A 473 -36.52 -51.48 10.15
CA ASN A 473 -37.58 -52.39 10.62
C ASN A 473 -38.53 -52.90 9.51
N LEU A 474 -38.14 -54.03 8.93
CA LEU A 474 -39.04 -54.94 8.23
C LEU A 474 -38.62 -56.40 8.51
N THR A 475 -38.53 -56.77 9.78
CA THR A 475 -38.32 -58.16 10.24
C THR A 475 -39.52 -58.75 10.96
N ASP A 476 -40.59 -57.98 11.17
CA ASP A 476 -41.81 -58.47 11.79
C ASP A 476 -42.86 -58.67 10.72
N LEU A 477 -42.88 -59.85 10.09
CA LEU A 477 -44.06 -60.47 9.44
C LEU A 477 -43.67 -61.74 8.65
N LEU A 478 -43.04 -62.74 9.29
CA LEU A 478 -43.08 -64.12 8.80
C LEU A 478 -43.10 -65.12 9.97
N PRO A 479 -44.04 -66.08 10.01
CA PRO A 479 -44.24 -66.96 11.16
C PRO A 479 -43.12 -68.01 11.32
N GLU A 480 -42.62 -68.13 12.56
CA GLU A 480 -41.45 -68.91 13.03
C GLU A 480 -41.44 -70.43 12.78
N LYS A 481 -42.42 -71.02 12.10
CA LYS A 481 -42.54 -72.50 12.05
C LYS A 481 -41.81 -73.22 10.91
N ASN A 482 -41.04 -72.54 10.06
CA ASN A 482 -40.29 -73.18 8.96
C ASN A 482 -38.78 -72.92 8.92
N LEU A 483 -38.19 -72.29 9.95
CA LEU A 483 -36.76 -71.94 9.95
C LEU A 483 -35.81 -73.00 10.55
N TYR A 484 -36.32 -74.10 11.09
CA TYR A 484 -35.45 -75.18 11.62
C TYR A 484 -35.08 -76.27 10.62
N ARG A 485 -35.69 -76.31 9.42
CA ARG A 485 -35.39 -77.34 8.41
C ARG A 485 -34.44 -76.89 7.29
N ILE A 486 -34.18 -75.58 7.17
CA ILE A 486 -33.28 -75.03 6.14
C ILE A 486 -31.87 -74.73 6.73
N ARG A 487 -31.75 -74.55 8.04
CA ARG A 487 -30.46 -74.26 8.72
C ARG A 487 -29.58 -75.49 8.96
N LEU A 488 -30.09 -76.72 8.81
CA LEU A 488 -29.31 -77.96 9.00
C LEU A 488 -28.74 -78.59 7.71
N LEU A 489 -29.03 -78.03 6.53
CA LEU A 489 -28.50 -78.53 5.23
C LEU A 489 -27.66 -77.49 4.48
N SER A 490 -27.45 -76.31 5.06
CA SER A 490 -26.67 -75.22 4.46
C SER A 490 -25.34 -74.93 5.17
N SER A 491 -24.97 -75.71 6.20
CA SER A 491 -23.69 -75.60 6.90
C SER A 491 -22.55 -76.43 6.30
N ASP A 492 -22.84 -77.42 5.43
CA ASP A 492 -21.83 -78.39 4.99
C ASP A 492 -21.37 -78.20 3.52
N LEU A 493 -21.74 -77.09 2.87
CA LEU A 493 -21.40 -76.86 1.44
C LEU A 493 -20.83 -75.47 1.11
N ASN A 494 -20.62 -74.58 2.09
CA ASN A 494 -20.13 -73.21 1.87
C ASN A 494 -18.77 -72.90 2.51
N GLN A 495 -17.96 -73.90 2.85
CA GLN A 495 -16.62 -73.70 3.44
C GLN A 495 -15.44 -74.05 2.52
N THR A 496 -15.67 -74.31 1.24
CA THR A 496 -14.58 -74.62 0.28
C THR A 496 -14.49 -73.71 -0.94
N GLU A 497 -15.39 -72.74 -1.14
CA GLU A 497 -15.34 -71.85 -2.32
C GLU A 497 -15.02 -70.37 -2.01
N GLU A 498 -15.00 -69.93 -0.74
CA GLU A 498 -14.66 -68.54 -0.39
C GLU A 498 -13.17 -68.28 -0.08
N ASP A 499 -12.36 -69.34 0.11
CA ASP A 499 -10.93 -69.20 0.43
C ASP A 499 -9.99 -69.30 -0.79
N GLU A 500 -10.44 -69.85 -1.93
CA GLU A 500 -9.64 -69.81 -3.18
C GLU A 500 -9.82 -68.49 -3.96
N GLY A 501 -10.96 -67.80 -3.80
CA GLY A 501 -11.24 -66.53 -4.48
C GLY A 501 -10.45 -65.33 -3.96
N LYS A 502 -10.02 -65.35 -2.69
CA LYS A 502 -9.29 -64.23 -2.06
C LYS A 502 -7.77 -64.33 -2.22
N LEU A 503 -7.21 -65.52 -2.49
CA LEU A 503 -5.77 -65.70 -2.72
C LEU A 503 -5.32 -65.29 -4.15
N MET A 504 -6.22 -65.38 -5.13
CA MET A 504 -5.95 -65.02 -6.53
C MET A 504 -6.13 -63.51 -6.82
N GLN A 505 -6.82 -62.77 -5.95
CA GLN A 505 -7.02 -61.32 -6.12
C GLN A 505 -5.91 -60.47 -5.48
N SER A 506 -5.10 -61.04 -4.57
CA SER A 506 -3.93 -60.37 -3.97
C SER A 506 -2.64 -60.47 -4.79
N LEU A 507 -2.59 -61.30 -5.84
CA LEU A 507 -1.41 -61.45 -6.71
C LEU A 507 -1.48 -60.63 -8.02
N ALA A 508 -2.60 -59.95 -8.31
CA ALA A 508 -2.80 -59.19 -9.55
C ALA A 508 -2.72 -57.66 -9.39
N GLN A 509 -2.37 -57.12 -8.21
CA GLN A 509 -2.28 -55.67 -7.96
C GLN A 509 -0.86 -55.11 -7.75
N ASN A 510 0.19 -55.86 -8.12
CA ASN A 510 1.59 -55.41 -8.01
C ASN A 510 2.32 -55.43 -9.36
N ASN A 511 1.77 -54.81 -10.41
CA ASN A 511 2.49 -54.57 -11.66
C ASN A 511 1.96 -53.30 -12.38
N GLU A 512 2.22 -52.12 -11.82
CA GLU A 512 2.28 -50.87 -12.58
C GLU A 512 3.44 -50.00 -12.06
N THR A 513 4.52 -49.99 -12.86
CA THR A 513 5.50 -48.91 -13.15
C THR A 513 6.06 -47.99 -12.04
N PRO A 514 7.41 -47.85 -11.97
CA PRO A 514 8.06 -46.61 -11.58
C PRO A 514 8.65 -45.94 -12.83
N ASP A 515 7.96 -44.91 -13.32
CA ASP A 515 8.56 -43.87 -14.15
C ASP A 515 8.41 -42.54 -13.41
N ILE A 516 9.35 -41.62 -13.59
CA ILE A 516 9.54 -40.33 -12.89
C ILE A 516 10.63 -40.37 -11.78
N ILE A 517 11.89 -40.46 -12.23
CA ILE A 517 13.01 -39.74 -11.59
C ILE A 517 13.63 -38.84 -12.64
N ALA A 518 13.12 -37.61 -12.75
CA ALA A 518 13.83 -36.51 -13.42
C ALA A 518 13.22 -35.17 -12.98
N ARG A 519 13.68 -34.63 -11.84
CA ARG A 519 13.76 -33.18 -11.54
C ARG A 519 14.27 -32.98 -10.11
N SER A 520 15.59 -32.93 -9.95
CA SER A 520 16.22 -32.27 -8.81
C SER A 520 17.67 -31.93 -9.15
N GLN A 521 17.86 -30.93 -10.01
CA GLN A 521 19.11 -30.15 -10.07
C GLN A 521 18.79 -28.75 -10.61
N LYS A 522 18.62 -27.78 -9.70
CA LYS A 522 18.99 -26.35 -9.85
C LYS A 522 18.29 -25.52 -8.77
N SER A 523 19.00 -25.25 -7.67
CA SER A 523 19.05 -23.94 -6.99
C SER A 523 19.74 -24.07 -5.63
N ALA A 524 21.07 -24.11 -5.63
CA ALA A 524 21.84 -23.84 -4.42
C ALA A 524 23.18 -23.21 -4.82
N LEU A 525 23.15 -21.90 -5.10
CA LEU A 525 24.33 -21.04 -5.08
C LEU A 525 23.86 -19.60 -4.84
N ALA A 526 24.64 -18.92 -4.00
CA ALA A 526 24.49 -17.56 -3.50
C ALA A 526 23.44 -17.36 -2.39
N ASN A 527 23.85 -17.62 -1.15
CA ASN A 527 23.87 -16.56 -0.13
C ASN A 527 24.66 -16.97 1.11
N LYS A 528 25.76 -16.24 1.33
CA LYS A 528 26.42 -15.93 2.60
C LYS A 528 27.48 -14.87 2.33
N PRO A 529 27.83 -14.08 3.35
CA PRO A 529 27.05 -13.00 3.98
C PRO A 529 27.13 -11.67 3.21
#